data_AF-A0A7G8W8Q5-F1
#
_entry.id   AF-A0A7G8W8Q5-F1
#
_cell.length_a   1.000
_cell.length_b   1.000
_cell.length_c   1.000
_cell.angle_alpha   90.00
_cell.angle_beta   90.00
_cell.angle_gamma   90.00
#
_symmetry.space_group_name_H-M   'P 1'
#
loop_
_entity.id
_entity.type
_entity.pdbx_description
1 polymer ?
#
loop_
_entity_poly.entity_id
_entity_poly.type
_entity_poly.pdbx_seq_one_letter_code
_entity_poly.pdbx_strand_id
1 'polypeptide(L)'
;MKILNKKIGFLVVATLFSAIQGQSQTAPNPPTPPTTMSVSTNISRSISVEENNDVQHSSSISVSNSDDTYKFRARYDNSKNEGIKALVLKQLGKDNLLISGKTYLWTIEKDNNKTFECKLNKGNIKIFVNKNKVSHSFQNKIIKLGKDLKNYISGTDRDKEEAKQNLEKAKRELEKAQQELERAEQAAKRETEN
;
A
#
# COMPACT_ATOMS: atom_id res chain seq x y z
N MET A 1 -27.10 -57.30 25.56
CA MET A 1 -27.01 -57.99 24.25
C MET A 1 -27.64 -57.12 23.18
N LYS A 2 -26.90 -56.78 22.11
CA LYS A 2 -27.38 -56.07 20.90
C LYS A 2 -27.34 -57.05 19.72
N ILE A 3 -28.44 -57.23 19.00
CA ILE A 3 -28.60 -57.63 17.57
C ILE A 3 -30.06 -57.25 17.21
N LEU A 4 -30.44 -56.27 16.38
CA LEU A 4 -30.24 -55.92 14.95
C LEU A 4 -31.06 -56.74 13.92
N ASN A 5 -31.94 -56.00 13.21
CA ASN A 5 -32.43 -56.12 11.81
C ASN A 5 -33.96 -56.28 11.68
N LYS A 6 -34.74 -55.35 11.11
CA LYS A 6 -34.77 -54.65 9.79
C LYS A 6 -36.04 -55.12 9.05
N LYS A 7 -37.01 -54.23 8.83
CA LYS A 7 -37.90 -54.31 7.65
C LYS A 7 -38.22 -52.92 7.11
N ILE A 8 -38.12 -52.87 5.78
CA ILE A 8 -38.32 -51.77 4.84
C ILE A 8 -39.81 -51.40 4.77
N GLY A 9 -40.09 -50.10 4.64
CA GLY A 9 -41.39 -49.57 4.25
C GLY A 9 -41.19 -48.30 3.42
N PHE A 10 -41.35 -48.45 2.11
CA PHE A 10 -41.42 -47.37 1.12
C PHE A 10 -42.73 -46.59 1.34
N LEU A 11 -42.66 -45.26 1.50
CA LEU A 11 -43.84 -44.40 1.37
C LEU A 11 -43.48 -43.19 0.51
N VAL A 12 -43.96 -43.23 -0.73
CA VAL A 12 -43.98 -42.12 -1.68
C VAL A 12 -45.15 -41.21 -1.28
N VAL A 13 -44.87 -39.93 -0.97
CA VAL A 13 -45.90 -38.91 -0.83
C VAL A 13 -45.57 -37.77 -1.79
N ALA A 14 -46.24 -37.79 -2.93
CA ALA A 14 -46.30 -36.69 -3.87
C ALA A 14 -47.20 -35.60 -3.26
N THR A 15 -46.66 -34.40 -3.08
CA THR A 15 -47.47 -33.20 -2.80
C THR A 15 -47.15 -32.14 -3.84
N LEU A 16 -48.20 -31.76 -4.57
CA LEU A 16 -48.22 -30.66 -5.53
C LEU A 16 -47.88 -29.36 -4.80
N PHE A 17 -46.92 -28.59 -5.33
CA PHE A 17 -46.78 -27.17 -5.00
C PHE A 17 -47.09 -26.35 -6.24
N SER A 18 -48.26 -25.70 -6.20
CA SER A 18 -48.79 -24.81 -7.21
C SER A 18 -47.92 -23.57 -7.37
N ALA A 19 -47.64 -23.20 -8.63
CA ALA A 19 -47.00 -21.95 -8.99
C ALA A 19 -47.95 -20.77 -8.75
N ILE A 20 -47.54 -19.81 -7.90
CA ILE A 20 -48.11 -18.47 -7.84
C ILE A 20 -47.00 -17.52 -8.28
N GLN A 21 -47.12 -16.98 -9.49
CA GLN A 21 -46.33 -15.83 -9.93
C GLN A 21 -46.97 -14.56 -9.37
N GLY A 22 -46.43 -14.04 -8.27
CA GLY A 22 -46.73 -12.70 -7.78
C GLY A 22 -45.72 -11.71 -8.36
N GLN A 23 -46.17 -10.77 -9.20
CA GLN A 23 -45.37 -9.62 -9.62
C GLN A 23 -45.07 -8.75 -8.39
N SER A 24 -43.82 -8.73 -7.94
CA SER A 24 -43.37 -7.78 -6.92
C SER A 24 -43.14 -6.42 -7.56
N GLN A 25 -43.91 -5.43 -7.15
CA GLN A 25 -43.69 -4.02 -7.50
C GLN A 25 -42.34 -3.58 -6.93
N THR A 26 -41.48 -3.01 -7.77
CA THR A 26 -40.22 -2.39 -7.34
C THR A 26 -40.53 -1.15 -6.50
N ALA A 27 -40.10 -1.17 -5.23
CA ALA A 27 -40.14 0.00 -4.37
C ALA A 27 -39.28 1.13 -4.98
N PRO A 28 -39.73 2.40 -4.93
CA PRO A 28 -38.93 3.53 -5.40
C PRO A 28 -37.66 3.67 -4.54
N ASN A 29 -36.52 3.88 -5.20
CA ASN A 29 -35.24 4.06 -4.52
C ASN A 29 -35.29 5.28 -3.57
N PRO A 30 -34.83 5.14 -2.31
CA PRO A 30 -34.72 6.27 -1.40
C PRO A 30 -33.66 7.27 -1.88
N PRO A 31 -33.84 8.58 -1.60
CA PRO A 31 -32.90 9.62 -2.01
C PRO A 31 -31.50 9.38 -1.43
N THR A 32 -30.49 9.53 -2.29
CA THR A 32 -29.09 9.31 -1.96
C THR A 32 -28.61 10.38 -0.95
N PRO A 33 -27.98 10.00 0.18
CA PRO A 33 -27.38 10.96 1.10
C PRO A 33 -26.23 11.73 0.41
N PRO A 34 -25.94 12.98 0.85
CA PRO A 34 -24.87 13.78 0.27
C PRO A 34 -23.52 13.06 0.40
N THR A 35 -22.80 13.00 -0.72
CA THR A 35 -21.46 12.43 -0.83
C THR A 35 -20.47 13.24 0.01
N THR A 36 -20.18 12.77 1.22
CA THR A 36 -19.01 13.24 1.98
C THR A 36 -17.76 12.78 1.24
N MET A 37 -16.95 13.72 0.75
CA MET A 37 -15.70 13.41 0.05
C MET A 37 -14.64 12.90 1.04
N SER A 38 -14.66 11.60 1.35
CA SER A 38 -13.53 10.92 1.98
C SER A 38 -12.39 10.82 0.96
N VAL A 39 -11.30 11.57 1.15
CA VAL A 39 -10.11 11.52 0.28
C VAL A 39 -9.35 10.22 0.54
N SER A 40 -9.84 9.11 -0.01
CA SER A 40 -9.12 7.84 0.00
C SER A 40 -8.09 7.82 -1.13
N THR A 41 -6.80 7.73 -0.79
CA THR A 41 -5.75 7.57 -1.80
C THR A 41 -5.37 6.10 -1.90
N ASN A 42 -5.80 5.44 -2.96
CA ASN A 42 -5.42 4.06 -3.28
C ASN A 42 -4.37 4.09 -4.40
N ILE A 43 -3.16 3.59 -4.11
CA ILE A 43 -2.06 3.52 -5.09
C ILE A 43 -1.63 2.06 -5.20
N SER A 44 -1.86 1.46 -6.37
CA SER A 44 -1.33 0.14 -6.73
C SER A 44 -0.29 0.32 -7.84
N ARG A 45 0.90 -0.26 -7.68
CA ARG A 45 1.98 -0.27 -8.68
C ARG A 45 2.55 -1.66 -8.84
N SER A 46 2.68 -2.11 -10.08
CA SER A 46 3.43 -3.29 -10.49
C SER A 46 4.69 -2.86 -11.24
N ILE A 47 5.84 -3.44 -10.93
CA ILE A 47 7.12 -3.16 -11.58
C ILE A 47 7.67 -4.50 -12.05
N SER A 48 7.83 -4.66 -13.36
CA SER A 48 8.57 -5.74 -14.00
C SER A 48 9.93 -5.20 -14.45
N VAL A 49 11.01 -5.84 -14.02
CA VAL A 49 12.37 -5.54 -14.51
C VAL A 49 12.75 -6.68 -15.45
N GLU A 50 12.99 -6.36 -16.71
CA GLU A 50 13.54 -7.29 -17.70
C GLU A 50 15.08 -7.24 -17.59
N GLU A 51 15.64 -8.20 -16.87
CA GLU A 51 17.08 -8.46 -16.88
C GLU A 51 17.30 -9.64 -17.85
N ASN A 52 18.35 -9.59 -18.69
CA ASN A 52 18.63 -10.46 -19.86
C ASN A 52 18.83 -11.98 -19.56
N ASN A 53 18.13 -12.54 -18.59
CA ASN A 53 17.99 -13.97 -18.31
C ASN A 53 16.55 -14.21 -17.82
N ASP A 54 15.67 -14.71 -18.68
CA ASP A 54 14.34 -15.36 -18.54
C ASP A 54 13.59 -15.48 -17.18
N VAL A 55 13.85 -14.63 -16.19
CA VAL A 55 13.20 -14.64 -14.87
C VAL A 55 12.62 -13.26 -14.62
N GLN A 56 11.35 -13.09 -14.97
CA GLN A 56 10.60 -11.87 -14.77
C GLN A 56 10.33 -11.64 -13.27
N HIS A 57 11.25 -10.95 -12.57
CA HIS A 57 11.07 -10.59 -11.17
C HIS A 57 10.09 -9.42 -11.03
N SER A 58 8.79 -9.72 -10.99
CA SER A 58 7.76 -8.71 -10.77
C SER A 58 7.61 -8.36 -9.28
N SER A 59 7.69 -7.07 -8.96
CA SER A 59 7.33 -6.53 -7.64
C SER A 59 5.96 -5.87 -7.72
N SER A 60 5.13 -6.04 -6.70
CA SER A 60 3.83 -5.37 -6.61
C SER A 60 3.68 -4.70 -5.27
N ILE A 61 3.14 -3.48 -5.28
CA ILE A 61 2.92 -2.65 -4.10
C ILE A 61 1.50 -2.11 -4.16
N SER A 62 0.76 -2.26 -3.07
CA SER A 62 -0.57 -1.68 -2.89
C SER A 62 -0.58 -0.91 -1.58
N VAL A 63 -0.95 0.37 -1.66
CA VAL A 63 -1.10 1.27 -0.52
C VAL A 63 -2.50 1.82 -0.53
N SER A 64 -3.22 1.63 0.57
CA SER A 64 -4.54 2.22 0.80
C SER A 64 -4.47 3.06 2.06
N ASN A 65 -4.83 4.34 1.92
CA ASN A 65 -4.83 5.30 3.00
C ASN A 65 -6.21 5.99 3.03
N SER A 66 -7.06 5.57 3.97
CA SER A 66 -8.37 6.17 4.25
C SER A 66 -8.35 6.88 5.59
N ASP A 67 -9.43 7.54 5.98
CA ASP A 67 -9.51 8.27 7.25
C ASP A 67 -9.30 7.33 8.46
N ASP A 68 -9.91 6.14 8.41
CA ASP A 68 -9.88 5.18 9.52
C ASP A 68 -8.75 4.15 9.45
N THR A 69 -8.18 3.91 8.27
CA THR A 69 -7.26 2.79 8.07
C THR A 69 -6.07 3.14 7.19
N TYR A 70 -4.95 2.50 7.50
CA TYR A 70 -3.79 2.45 6.62
C TYR A 70 -3.44 0.99 6.33
N LYS A 71 -3.26 0.67 5.05
CA LYS A 71 -2.89 -0.67 4.56
C LYS A 71 -1.72 -0.55 3.59
N PHE A 72 -0.66 -1.30 3.84
CA PHE A 72 0.46 -1.48 2.92
C PHE A 72 0.62 -2.96 2.63
N ARG A 73 0.70 -3.34 1.36
CA ARG A 73 0.94 -4.72 0.95
C ARG A 73 1.96 -4.71 -0.16
N ALA A 74 2.99 -5.52 -0.05
CA ALA A 74 3.91 -5.71 -1.16
C ALA A 74 4.38 -7.14 -1.32
N ARG A 75 4.62 -7.52 -2.57
CA ARG A 75 5.35 -8.72 -2.98
C ARG A 75 6.61 -8.25 -3.72
N TYR A 76 7.72 -8.89 -3.41
CA TYR A 76 9.04 -8.48 -3.88
C TYR A 76 9.97 -9.68 -3.95
N ASP A 77 11.08 -9.52 -4.67
CA ASP A 77 12.08 -10.57 -4.77
C ASP A 77 12.75 -10.89 -3.43
N ASN A 78 13.00 -12.19 -3.18
CA ASN A 78 13.53 -12.66 -1.90
C ASN A 78 14.89 -12.05 -1.52
N SER A 79 15.68 -11.60 -2.51
CA SER A 79 16.94 -10.86 -2.28
C SER A 79 16.75 -9.59 -1.45
N LYS A 80 15.58 -8.94 -1.52
CA LYS A 80 15.25 -7.71 -0.79
C LYS A 80 14.82 -7.94 0.66
N ASN A 81 14.65 -9.20 1.07
CA ASN A 81 13.99 -9.52 2.34
C ASN A 81 14.78 -9.04 3.57
N GLU A 82 16.11 -9.19 3.58
CA GLU A 82 16.94 -8.72 4.70
C GLU A 82 16.95 -7.19 4.81
N GLY A 83 16.98 -6.46 3.68
CA GLY A 83 16.89 -5.00 3.70
C GLY A 83 15.53 -4.51 4.20
N ILE A 84 14.44 -5.16 3.78
CA ILE A 84 13.09 -4.85 4.28
C ILE A 84 12.99 -5.15 5.77
N LYS A 85 13.52 -6.29 6.23
CA LYS A 85 13.59 -6.62 7.65
C LYS A 85 14.34 -5.56 8.44
N ALA A 86 15.48 -5.08 7.94
CA ALA A 86 16.26 -4.03 8.57
C ALA A 86 15.48 -2.71 8.68
N LEU A 87 14.76 -2.29 7.62
CA LEU A 87 13.91 -1.10 7.64
C LEU A 87 12.79 -1.20 8.68
N VAL A 88 12.11 -2.34 8.73
CA VAL A 88 11.02 -2.58 9.69
C VAL A 88 11.57 -2.60 11.12
N LEU A 89 12.67 -3.30 11.38
CA LEU A 89 13.32 -3.32 12.70
C LEU A 89 13.82 -1.95 13.14
N LYS A 90 14.39 -1.16 12.22
CA LYS A 90 14.85 0.20 12.50
C LYS A 90 13.70 1.10 12.98
N GLN A 91 12.52 0.94 12.41
CA GLN A 91 11.37 1.75 12.81
C GLN A 91 10.60 1.17 13.98
N LEU A 92 10.23 -0.11 13.94
CA LEU A 92 9.37 -0.71 14.95
C LEU A 92 10.13 -1.22 16.18
N GLY A 93 11.44 -1.39 16.07
CA GLY A 93 12.23 -2.05 17.10
C GLY A 93 11.90 -3.54 17.21
N LYS A 94 12.22 -4.10 18.38
CA LYS A 94 11.93 -5.49 18.74
C LYS A 94 10.67 -5.63 19.62
N ASP A 95 10.07 -4.50 20.00
CA ASP A 95 8.89 -4.51 20.86
C ASP A 95 7.69 -5.09 20.11
N ASN A 96 6.94 -5.94 20.80
CA ASN A 96 5.78 -6.66 20.23
C ASN A 96 6.09 -7.51 19.00
N LEU A 97 7.37 -7.88 18.79
CA LEU A 97 7.80 -8.78 17.73
C LEU A 97 7.66 -10.24 18.16
N LEU A 98 6.89 -11.01 17.38
CA LEU A 98 6.79 -12.45 17.43
C LEU A 98 7.52 -13.04 16.22
N ILE A 99 8.39 -14.01 16.46
CA ILE A 99 9.13 -14.72 15.42
C ILE A 99 8.65 -16.17 15.39
N SER A 100 8.15 -16.60 14.24
CA SER A 100 7.72 -17.99 14.00
C SER A 100 8.35 -18.50 12.71
N GLY A 101 9.44 -19.27 12.84
CA GLY A 101 10.23 -19.74 11.72
C GLY A 101 10.79 -18.58 10.88
N LYS A 102 10.29 -18.43 9.65
CA LYS A 102 10.68 -17.36 8.71
C LYS A 102 9.69 -16.17 8.68
N THR A 103 8.75 -16.14 9.62
CA THR A 103 7.74 -15.09 9.75
C THR A 103 8.08 -14.19 10.92
N TYR A 104 8.08 -12.88 10.67
CA TYR A 104 8.21 -11.84 11.69
C TYR A 104 6.87 -11.10 11.77
N LEU A 105 6.31 -11.00 12.96
CA LEU A 105 5.00 -10.43 13.19
C LEU A 105 5.08 -9.40 14.32
N TRP A 106 4.80 -8.14 14.01
CA TRP A 106 4.58 -7.11 15.01
C TRP A 106 3.08 -6.89 15.17
N THR A 107 2.56 -6.96 16.39
CA THR A 107 1.13 -6.79 16.68
C THR A 107 0.92 -5.92 17.89
N ILE A 108 -0.01 -4.96 17.80
CA ILE A 108 -0.47 -4.19 18.96
C ILE A 108 -1.98 -4.36 19.05
N GLU A 109 -2.44 -4.82 20.20
CA GLU A 109 -3.84 -5.04 20.51
C GLU A 109 -4.26 -4.11 21.64
N LYS A 110 -5.44 -3.52 21.52
CA LYS A 110 -6.04 -2.67 22.55
C LYS A 110 -7.53 -2.99 22.62
N ASP A 111 -8.07 -3.18 23.81
CA ASP A 111 -9.48 -3.52 24.03
C ASP A 111 -9.92 -4.77 23.23
N ASN A 112 -9.09 -5.82 23.21
CA ASN A 112 -9.27 -7.04 22.40
C ASN A 112 -9.43 -6.81 20.88
N ASN A 113 -9.05 -5.62 20.40
CA ASN A 113 -9.09 -5.27 18.99
C ASN A 113 -7.67 -5.05 18.46
N LYS A 114 -7.40 -5.61 17.27
CA LYS A 114 -6.12 -5.43 16.58
C LYS A 114 -6.00 -4.00 16.06
N THR A 115 -5.12 -3.23 16.68
CA THR A 115 -4.87 -1.81 16.32
C THR A 115 -3.76 -1.68 15.29
N PHE A 116 -2.81 -2.60 15.31
CA PHE A 116 -1.68 -2.65 14.40
C PHE A 116 -1.26 -4.09 14.11
N GLU A 117 -0.90 -4.34 12.86
CA GLU A 117 -0.22 -5.57 12.45
C GLU A 117 0.81 -5.24 11.36
N CYS A 118 2.03 -5.72 11.53
CA CYS A 118 3.02 -5.80 10.47
C CYS A 118 3.51 -7.24 10.38
N LYS A 119 3.22 -7.90 9.27
CA LYS A 119 3.64 -9.27 8.98
C LYS A 119 4.65 -9.27 7.84
N LEU A 120 5.83 -9.81 8.12
CA LEU A 120 6.93 -9.96 7.18
C LEU A 120 7.24 -11.44 7.00
N ASN A 121 7.08 -11.90 5.77
CA ASN A 121 7.41 -13.24 5.31
C ASN A 121 8.41 -13.14 4.16
N LYS A 122 9.01 -14.27 3.78
CA LYS A 122 9.87 -14.35 2.60
C LYS A 122 9.13 -13.83 1.35
N GLY A 123 9.62 -12.73 0.78
CA GLY A 123 9.08 -12.11 -0.44
C GLY A 123 7.75 -11.36 -0.26
N ASN A 124 7.29 -11.15 0.99
CA ASN A 124 6.00 -10.52 1.24
C ASN A 124 5.98 -9.71 2.55
N ILE A 125 5.44 -8.49 2.47
CA ILE A 125 5.15 -7.67 3.65
C ILE A 125 3.70 -7.18 3.61
N LYS A 126 3.06 -7.18 4.77
CA LYS A 126 1.72 -6.64 5.00
C LYS A 126 1.73 -5.78 6.24
N ILE A 127 1.17 -4.58 6.14
CA ILE A 127 0.99 -3.64 7.25
C ILE A 127 -0.48 -3.23 7.28
N PHE A 128 -1.06 -3.25 8.47
CA PHE A 128 -2.40 -2.77 8.77
C PHE A 128 -2.35 -1.89 10.02
N VAL A 129 -3.02 -0.74 9.96
CA VAL A 129 -3.21 0.16 11.08
C VAL A 129 -4.67 0.59 11.13
N ASN A 130 -5.28 0.48 12.29
CA ASN A 130 -6.54 1.16 12.62
C ASN A 130 -6.21 2.53 13.21
N LYS A 131 -6.34 3.60 12.40
CA LYS A 131 -5.96 4.96 12.77
C LYS A 131 -6.76 5.49 13.95
N ASN A 132 -8.00 5.04 14.11
CA ASN A 132 -8.88 5.48 15.20
C ASN A 132 -8.45 4.94 16.58
N LYS A 133 -7.48 4.01 16.62
CA LYS A 133 -7.02 3.36 17.84
C LYS A 133 -5.53 3.58 18.13
N VAL A 134 -4.81 4.31 17.26
CA VAL A 134 -3.38 4.61 17.43
C VAL A 134 -3.13 6.13 17.44
N SER A 135 -2.09 6.56 18.14
CA SER A 135 -1.70 7.97 18.17
C SER A 135 -1.29 8.48 16.77
N HIS A 136 -1.50 9.76 16.50
CA HIS A 136 -1.08 10.38 15.24
C HIS A 136 0.43 10.24 14.99
N SER A 137 1.27 10.30 16.03
CA SER A 137 2.72 10.08 15.90
C SER A 137 3.04 8.67 15.39
N PHE A 138 2.34 7.65 15.91
CA PHE A 138 2.49 6.28 15.44
C PHE A 138 1.98 6.12 14.01
N GLN A 139 0.82 6.72 13.67
CA GLN A 139 0.31 6.72 12.29
C GLN A 139 1.33 7.29 11.30
N ASN A 140 1.91 8.45 11.62
CA ASN A 140 2.92 9.11 10.78
C ASN A 140 4.18 8.25 10.63
N LYS A 141 4.61 7.59 11.71
CA LYS A 141 5.73 6.66 11.71
C LYS A 141 5.49 5.48 10.76
N ILE A 142 4.30 4.88 10.79
CA ILE A 142 3.95 3.77 9.90
C ILE A 142 3.77 4.22 8.45
N ILE A 143 3.16 5.38 8.20
CA ILE A 143 3.03 5.95 6.86
C ILE A 143 4.42 6.23 6.26
N LYS A 144 5.35 6.76 7.07
CA LYS A 144 6.75 6.97 6.66
C LYS A 144 7.43 5.64 6.33
N LEU A 145 7.30 4.64 7.20
CA LEU A 145 7.81 3.28 6.93
C LEU A 145 7.26 2.73 5.60
N GLY A 146 5.97 2.89 5.33
CA GLY A 146 5.39 2.44 4.06
C GLY A 146 5.94 3.19 2.83
N LYS A 147 6.30 4.47 2.95
CA LYS A 147 6.99 5.23 1.89
C LYS A 147 8.41 4.72 1.68
N ASP A 148 9.15 4.48 2.77
CA ASP A 148 10.53 3.95 2.71
C ASP A 148 10.54 2.55 2.08
N LEU A 149 9.61 1.67 2.49
CA LEU A 149 9.42 0.35 1.90
C LEU A 149 9.05 0.43 0.43
N LYS A 150 8.17 1.37 0.06
CA LYS A 150 7.80 1.57 -1.35
C LYS A 150 9.03 1.90 -2.19
N ASN A 151 9.84 2.88 -1.76
CA ASN A 151 11.01 3.30 -2.53
C ASN A 151 12.05 2.18 -2.62
N TYR A 152 12.31 1.49 -1.50
CA TYR A 152 13.25 0.37 -1.45
C TYR A 152 12.83 -0.79 -2.36
N ILE A 153 11.55 -1.17 -2.33
CA ILE A 153 11.02 -2.25 -3.18
C ILE A 153 11.03 -1.83 -4.65
N SER A 154 10.63 -0.59 -4.94
CA SER A 154 10.59 -0.06 -6.30
C SER A 154 11.96 0.28 -6.89
N GLY A 155 13.04 0.26 -6.10
CA GLY A 155 14.38 0.63 -6.56
C GLY A 155 14.57 2.13 -6.80
N THR A 156 13.59 2.96 -6.46
CA THR A 156 13.53 4.38 -6.84
C THR A 156 14.46 5.28 -6.02
N ASP A 157 15.13 4.74 -4.99
CA ASP A 157 16.08 5.51 -4.18
C ASP A 157 17.36 5.86 -4.96
N ARG A 158 17.76 5.07 -5.97
CA ARG A 158 18.85 5.45 -6.90
C ARG A 158 18.43 6.62 -7.79
N ASP A 159 17.23 6.55 -8.37
CA ASP A 159 16.71 7.56 -9.29
C ASP A 159 16.45 8.91 -8.60
N LYS A 160 16.06 8.90 -7.32
CA LYS A 160 15.71 10.11 -6.59
C LYS A 160 16.93 10.96 -6.23
N GLU A 161 18.07 10.31 -5.97
CA GLU A 161 19.29 11.03 -5.64
C GLU A 161 19.99 11.57 -6.90
N GLU A 162 19.96 10.82 -7.99
CA GLU A 162 20.36 11.32 -9.31
C GLU A 162 19.47 12.48 -9.78
N ALA A 163 18.15 12.39 -9.59
CA ALA A 163 17.23 13.47 -9.94
C ALA A 163 17.49 14.75 -9.13
N LYS A 164 17.84 14.64 -7.83
CA LYS A 164 18.23 15.80 -7.03
C LYS A 164 19.51 16.44 -7.54
N GLN A 165 20.54 15.63 -7.84
CA GLN A 165 21.81 16.14 -8.36
C GLN A 165 21.63 16.83 -9.71
N ASN A 166 20.81 16.27 -10.61
CA ASN A 166 20.52 16.88 -11.90
C ASN A 166 19.74 18.19 -11.76
N LEU A 167 18.79 18.26 -10.83
CA LEU A 167 18.03 19.47 -10.55
C LEU A 167 18.90 20.58 -9.95
N GLU A 168 19.86 20.23 -9.10
CA GLU A 168 20.85 21.18 -8.56
C GLU A 168 21.79 21.72 -9.65
N LYS A 169 22.26 20.86 -10.56
CA LYS A 169 23.06 21.28 -11.73
C LYS A 169 22.27 22.25 -12.62
N ALA A 170 21.04 21.90 -12.97
CA ALA A 170 20.18 22.73 -13.81
C ALA A 170 19.92 24.11 -13.18
N LYS A 171 19.74 24.18 -11.85
CA LYS A 171 19.60 25.46 -11.13
C LYS A 171 20.85 26.32 -11.23
N ARG A 172 22.04 25.72 -11.05
CA ARG A 172 23.31 26.45 -11.14
C ARG A 172 23.57 26.96 -12.56
N GLU A 173 23.20 26.19 -13.58
CA GLU A 173 23.31 26.62 -14.99
C GLU A 173 22.36 27.77 -15.30
N LEU A 174 21.12 27.71 -14.79
CA LEU A 174 20.14 28.79 -14.95
C LEU A 174 20.62 30.09 -14.30
N GLU A 175 21.20 30.00 -13.10
CA GLU A 175 21.76 31.17 -12.40
C GLU A 175 22.92 31.80 -13.17
N LYS A 176 23.83 31.00 -13.74
CA LYS A 176 24.92 31.51 -14.58
C LYS A 176 24.41 32.20 -15.84
N ALA A 177 23.45 31.59 -16.53
CA ALA A 177 22.85 32.16 -17.73
C ALA A 177 22.16 33.50 -17.44
N GLN A 178 21.48 33.61 -16.28
CA GLN A 178 20.87 34.88 -15.85
C GLN A 178 21.92 35.96 -15.58
N GLN A 179 23.02 35.61 -14.89
CA GLN A 179 24.10 36.57 -14.64
C GLN A 179 24.82 37.02 -15.91
N GLU A 180 25.02 36.13 -16.88
CA GLU A 180 25.61 36.48 -18.18
C GLU A 180 24.69 37.40 -18.99
N LEU A 181 23.38 37.13 -18.98
CA LEU A 181 22.39 37.97 -19.63
C LEU A 181 22.37 39.38 -19.02
N GLU A 182 22.39 39.49 -17.69
CA GLU A 182 22.46 40.78 -17.00
C GLU A 182 23.75 41.55 -17.34
N ARG A 183 24.91 40.88 -17.39
CA ARG A 183 26.17 41.51 -17.79
C ARG A 183 26.13 41.99 -19.24
N ALA A 184 25.57 41.20 -20.14
CA ALA A 184 25.43 41.57 -21.55
C ALA A 184 24.51 42.79 -21.72
N GLU A 185 23.39 42.84 -20.98
CA GLU A 185 22.50 44.02 -20.97
C GLU A 185 23.20 45.27 -20.43
N GLN A 186 23.98 45.14 -19.37
CA GLN A 186 24.74 46.27 -18.82
C GLN A 186 25.85 46.75 -19.78
N ALA A 187 26.53 45.84 -20.48
CA ALA A 187 27.51 46.18 -21.50
C ALA A 187 26.86 46.90 -22.69
N ALA A 188 25.74 46.39 -23.20
CA ALA A 188 25.00 47.01 -24.29
C ALA A 188 24.53 48.43 -23.94
N LYS A 189 24.03 48.64 -22.72
CA LYS A 189 23.63 49.99 -22.25
C LYS A 189 24.82 50.97 -22.24
N ARG A 190 25.98 50.53 -21.75
CA ARG A 190 27.21 51.35 -21.74
C ARG A 190 27.71 51.69 -23.14
N GLU A 191 27.50 50.82 -24.12
CA GLU A 191 27.86 51.07 -25.52
C GLU A 191 26.89 52.03 -26.21
N THR A 192 25.63 52.06 -25.80
CA THR A 192 24.62 52.99 -26.35
C THR A 192 24.65 54.41 -25.76
N GLU A 193 25.31 54.62 -24.62
CA GLU A 193 25.43 55.92 -23.94
C GLU A 193 26.74 56.68 -24.27
N ASN A 194 27.61 56.09 -25.10
CA ASN A 194 28.84 56.69 -25.64
C ASN A 194 28.68 57.06 -27.12
#